data_AF-A0A955K9N7-F1
#
_entry.id   AF-A0A955K9N7-F1
#
_cell.length_a   1.000
_cell.length_b   1.000
_cell.length_c   1.000
_cell.angle_alpha   90.00
_cell.angle_beta   90.00
_cell.angle_gamma   90.00
#
_symmetry.space_group_name_H-M   'P 1'
#
loop_
_entity.id
_entity.type
_entity.pdbx_description
1 polymer ?
#
loop_
_entity_poly.entity_id
_entity_poly.type
_entity_poly.pdbx_seq_one_letter_code
_entity_poly.pdbx_strand_id
1 'polypeptide(L)'
;MEITKVQKRNGDIVDFDVHKIVKAVNSAMRETNNGERSDAERVAERVYQELLERAEMNPNYIPNIEEIQDIVEEALMVEGFREVSKAYILYRKERARQRQTNIFERRVALKPYEYPHLNDYVDAIRHSYWIHTEFSFTNDIQDFKVTLNDTERNAVKNAMLAISQIEVAVKTFWGDIYKKMPKPEIGAVGATFAESEVRHHDAYSHLLEILGLNGEFKNLKKNPIIMRRVRYLDEAIKNAKSIDNKEYTEAVMLFSLFIEHVSLFSQFLIIMSFNKYKNALKGISNVVEATSKEEQIHGNFGIDVINIIKKENPEWFTLESNDAVRAMCLEAYESEAEIIDWIFEAGELDFMPGAVVKEFVKDRFNRSLKSIGVVPVFEVDTSLVHQTDWFDDEIIGTKHVDFFDKKSINYNKRSKSITSADLF
;
A
#
# COMPACT_ATOMS: atom_id res chain seq x y z
N MET A 1 14.34 -29.45 -33.56
CA MET A 1 13.71 -28.97 -32.31
C MET A 1 12.46 -28.17 -32.68
N GLU A 2 11.53 -27.89 -31.76
CA GLU A 2 10.30 -27.12 -32.07
C GLU A 2 10.10 -26.01 -31.05
N ILE A 3 9.70 -24.81 -31.51
CA ILE A 3 9.33 -23.71 -30.61
C ILE A 3 7.85 -23.84 -30.25
N THR A 4 7.57 -24.37 -29.07
CA THR A 4 6.18 -24.62 -28.63
C THR A 4 5.60 -23.49 -27.77
N LYS A 5 6.44 -22.63 -27.19
CA LYS A 5 6.04 -21.62 -26.20
C LYS A 5 6.63 -20.24 -26.51
N VAL A 6 5.96 -19.19 -26.05
CA VAL A 6 6.41 -17.80 -26.11
C VAL A 6 6.05 -17.06 -24.83
N GLN A 7 6.95 -16.22 -24.34
CA GLN A 7 6.72 -15.35 -23.20
C GLN A 7 6.11 -14.02 -23.65
N LYS A 8 4.93 -13.69 -23.13
CA LYS A 8 4.26 -12.41 -23.35
C LYS A 8 4.93 -11.27 -22.58
N ARG A 9 4.62 -10.03 -22.96
CA ARG A 9 5.10 -8.81 -22.29
C ARG A 9 4.76 -8.71 -20.80
N ASN A 10 3.67 -9.36 -20.36
CA ASN A 10 3.26 -9.42 -18.96
C ASN A 10 3.93 -10.59 -18.20
N GLY A 11 4.83 -11.34 -18.83
CA GLY A 11 5.53 -12.49 -18.24
C GLY A 11 4.86 -13.84 -18.49
N ASP A 12 3.59 -13.88 -18.91
CA ASP A 12 2.85 -15.13 -19.13
C ASP A 12 3.45 -15.97 -20.27
N ILE A 13 3.56 -17.28 -20.06
CA ILE A 13 3.98 -18.23 -21.09
C ILE A 13 2.75 -18.81 -21.77
N VAL A 14 2.67 -18.66 -23.09
CA VAL A 14 1.56 -19.18 -23.92
C VAL A 14 2.09 -20.01 -25.08
N ASP A 15 1.19 -20.71 -25.77
CA ASP A 15 1.55 -21.47 -26.98
C ASP A 15 2.03 -20.54 -28.10
N PHE A 16 3.13 -20.95 -28.73
CA PHE A 16 3.67 -20.27 -29.90
C PHE A 16 2.79 -20.54 -31.12
N ASP A 17 2.55 -19.50 -31.91
CA ASP A 17 1.74 -19.57 -33.12
C ASP A 17 2.37 -18.68 -34.20
N VAL A 18 3.04 -19.30 -35.17
CA VAL A 18 3.73 -18.62 -36.27
C VAL A 18 2.76 -17.80 -37.14
N HIS A 19 1.47 -18.17 -37.20
CA HIS A 19 0.49 -17.41 -37.98
C HIS A 19 0.25 -16.00 -37.42
N LYS A 20 0.56 -15.77 -36.13
CA LYS A 20 0.53 -14.40 -35.56
C LYS A 20 1.62 -13.52 -36.16
N ILE A 21 2.79 -14.08 -36.46
CA ILE A 21 3.90 -13.37 -37.13
C ILE A 21 3.49 -13.06 -38.57
N VAL A 22 2.98 -14.06 -39.31
CA VAL A 22 2.47 -13.87 -40.68
C VAL A 22 1.42 -12.76 -40.73
N LYS A 23 0.46 -12.78 -39.79
CA LYS A 23 -0.60 -11.76 -39.74
C LYS A 23 -0.04 -10.36 -39.48
N ALA A 24 0.90 -10.22 -38.55
CA ALA A 24 1.53 -8.94 -38.23
C ALA A 24 2.32 -8.37 -39.42
N VAL A 25 3.13 -9.21 -40.08
CA VAL A 25 3.92 -8.82 -41.25
C VAL A 25 3.01 -8.46 -42.44
N ASN A 26 2.02 -9.29 -42.75
CA ASN A 26 1.07 -9.04 -43.83
C ASN A 26 0.26 -7.74 -43.60
N SER A 27 -0.09 -7.43 -42.34
CA SER A 27 -0.71 -6.14 -42.01
C SER A 27 0.20 -4.96 -42.36
N ALA A 28 1.50 -5.02 -42.04
CA ALA A 28 2.45 -3.96 -42.39
C ALA A 28 2.71 -3.85 -43.90
N MET A 29 2.77 -4.98 -44.61
CA MET A 29 2.89 -5.01 -46.08
C MET A 29 1.68 -4.38 -46.76
N ARG A 30 0.46 -4.65 -46.27
CA ARG A 30 -0.77 -4.04 -46.76
C ARG A 30 -0.84 -2.53 -46.50
N GLU A 31 -0.41 -2.09 -45.32
CA GLU A 31 -0.41 -0.66 -44.97
C GLU A 31 0.55 0.15 -45.87
N THR A 32 1.67 -0.45 -46.26
CA THR A 32 2.67 0.18 -47.13
C THR A 32 2.46 -0.09 -48.63
N ASN A 33 1.45 -0.89 -48.99
CA ASN A 33 1.25 -1.41 -50.35
C ASN A 33 2.53 -2.05 -50.94
N ASN A 34 3.29 -2.78 -50.11
CA ASN A 34 4.58 -3.35 -50.48
C ASN A 34 4.72 -4.79 -49.91
N GLY A 35 4.50 -5.78 -50.77
CA GLY A 35 4.55 -7.21 -50.44
C GLY A 35 3.18 -7.90 -50.47
N GLU A 36 3.19 -9.21 -50.65
CA GLU A 36 2.01 -10.08 -50.65
C GLU A 36 1.98 -11.01 -49.43
N ARG A 37 0.88 -11.75 -49.26
CA ARG A 37 0.76 -12.72 -48.16
C ARG A 37 1.87 -13.79 -48.21
N SER A 38 2.26 -14.24 -49.40
CA SER A 38 3.36 -15.19 -49.62
C SER A 38 4.70 -14.64 -49.13
N ASP A 39 4.93 -13.33 -49.27
CA ASP A 39 6.13 -12.67 -48.72
C ASP A 39 6.09 -12.64 -47.19
N ALA A 40 4.92 -12.37 -46.59
CA ALA A 40 4.76 -12.41 -45.14
C ALA A 40 4.99 -13.83 -44.57
N GLU A 41 4.58 -14.87 -45.29
CA GLU A 41 4.86 -16.27 -44.95
C GLU A 41 6.36 -16.57 -45.04
N ARG A 42 7.06 -16.07 -46.07
CA ARG A 42 8.53 -16.20 -46.20
C ARG A 42 9.28 -15.51 -45.06
N VAL A 43 8.87 -14.30 -44.68
CA VAL A 43 9.45 -13.57 -43.54
C VAL A 43 9.20 -14.34 -42.23
N ALA A 44 8.00 -14.87 -42.02
CA ALA A 44 7.68 -15.62 -40.80
C ALA A 44 8.46 -16.94 -40.71
N GLU A 45 8.67 -17.64 -41.82
CA GLU A 45 9.50 -18.84 -41.88
C GLU A 45 10.94 -18.50 -41.47
N ARG A 46 11.50 -17.41 -42.00
CA ARG A 46 12.84 -16.94 -41.62
C ARG A 46 12.95 -16.62 -40.13
N VAL A 47 11.96 -15.93 -39.57
CA VAL A 47 11.88 -15.67 -38.13
C VAL A 47 11.85 -16.97 -37.34
N TYR A 48 11.07 -17.95 -37.79
CA TYR A 48 10.98 -19.26 -37.13
C TYR A 48 12.31 -20.03 -37.16
N GLN A 49 13.03 -20.00 -38.29
CA GLN A 49 14.36 -20.61 -38.40
C GLN A 49 15.37 -19.98 -37.45
N GLU A 50 15.42 -18.65 -37.35
CA GLU A 50 16.29 -17.95 -36.40
C GLU A 50 15.98 -18.33 -34.93
N LEU A 51 14.69 -18.47 -34.60
CA LEU A 51 14.27 -18.93 -33.27
C LEU A 51 14.71 -20.37 -33.00
N LEU A 52 14.67 -21.25 -34.00
CA LEU A 52 15.17 -22.62 -33.88
C LEU A 52 16.68 -22.67 -33.65
N GLU A 53 17.45 -21.88 -34.39
CA GLU A 53 18.91 -21.78 -34.22
C GLU A 53 19.28 -21.34 -32.78
N ARG A 54 18.56 -20.35 -32.24
CA ARG A 54 18.74 -19.90 -30.84
C ARG A 54 18.38 -20.98 -29.84
N ALA A 55 17.32 -21.72 -30.11
CA ALA A 55 16.88 -22.79 -29.25
C ALA A 55 17.92 -23.94 -29.24
N GLU A 56 18.55 -24.26 -30.38
CA GLU A 56 19.60 -25.29 -30.45
C GLU A 56 20.80 -24.95 -29.55
N MET A 57 21.10 -23.66 -29.37
CA MET A 57 22.16 -23.19 -28.48
C MET A 57 21.76 -23.20 -26.99
N ASN A 58 20.47 -23.26 -26.66
CA ASN A 58 19.98 -23.22 -25.28
C ASN A 58 18.74 -24.13 -25.08
N PRO A 59 18.88 -25.29 -24.43
CA PRO A 59 17.80 -26.27 -24.25
C PRO A 59 16.54 -25.77 -23.54
N ASN A 60 16.64 -24.69 -22.74
CA ASN A 60 15.52 -24.10 -22.00
C ASN A 60 15.05 -22.76 -22.60
N TYR A 61 15.37 -22.50 -23.87
CA TYR A 61 15.02 -21.26 -24.53
C TYR A 61 13.52 -21.11 -24.75
N ILE A 62 12.97 -19.97 -24.32
CA ILE A 62 11.61 -19.53 -24.62
C ILE A 62 11.72 -18.11 -25.15
N PRO A 63 11.38 -17.86 -26.42
CA PRO A 63 11.44 -16.51 -26.96
C PRO A 63 10.42 -15.60 -26.29
N ASN A 64 10.78 -14.34 -26.13
CA ASN A 64 9.83 -13.31 -25.69
C ASN A 64 9.29 -12.49 -26.87
N ILE A 65 8.19 -11.77 -26.67
CA ILE A 65 7.56 -10.99 -27.74
C ILE A 65 8.49 -9.93 -28.34
N GLU A 66 9.32 -9.26 -27.55
CA GLU A 66 10.20 -8.19 -28.07
C GLU A 66 11.32 -8.78 -28.94
N GLU A 67 11.88 -9.91 -28.52
CA GLU A 67 12.86 -10.67 -29.31
C GLU A 67 12.28 -11.09 -30.67
N ILE A 68 11.06 -11.65 -30.69
CA ILE A 68 10.40 -12.01 -31.95
C ILE A 68 10.20 -10.77 -32.83
N GLN A 69 9.87 -9.62 -32.23
CA GLN A 69 9.71 -8.37 -32.98
C GLN A 69 11.04 -7.87 -33.56
N ASP A 70 12.14 -7.97 -32.82
CA ASP A 70 13.48 -7.61 -33.29
C ASP A 70 13.90 -8.49 -34.49
N ILE A 71 13.65 -9.80 -34.41
CA ILE A 71 13.94 -10.73 -35.51
C ILE A 71 13.06 -10.43 -36.74
N VAL A 72 11.79 -10.06 -36.55
CA VAL A 72 10.90 -9.65 -37.66
C VAL A 72 11.43 -8.39 -38.36
N GLU A 73 11.90 -7.40 -37.61
CA GLU A 73 12.48 -6.16 -38.15
C GLU A 73 13.71 -6.46 -39.01
N GLU A 74 14.60 -7.32 -38.52
CA GLU A 74 15.78 -7.77 -39.25
C GLU A 74 15.41 -8.59 -40.49
N ALA A 75 14.51 -9.56 -40.36
CA ALA A 75 14.07 -10.40 -41.48
C ALA A 75 13.46 -9.56 -42.62
N LEU A 76 12.64 -8.56 -42.30
CA LEU A 76 12.10 -7.63 -43.30
C LEU A 76 13.20 -6.84 -44.02
N MET A 77 14.26 -6.44 -43.30
CA MET A 77 15.40 -5.73 -43.89
C MET A 77 16.20 -6.63 -44.83
N VAL A 78 16.47 -7.88 -44.44
CA VAL A 78 17.26 -8.80 -45.26
C VAL A 78 16.50 -9.27 -46.51
N GLU A 79 15.18 -9.46 -46.40
CA GLU A 79 14.31 -9.79 -47.55
C GLU A 79 14.08 -8.60 -48.50
N GLY A 80 14.65 -7.41 -48.19
CA GLY A 80 14.60 -6.23 -49.05
C GLY A 80 13.37 -5.33 -48.86
N PHE A 81 12.48 -5.64 -47.92
CA PHE A 81 11.26 -4.88 -47.62
C PHE A 81 11.54 -3.67 -46.69
N ARG A 82 12.44 -2.76 -47.12
CA ARG A 82 12.90 -1.63 -46.30
C ARG A 82 11.77 -0.70 -45.83
N GLU A 83 10.84 -0.36 -46.72
CA GLU A 83 9.69 0.50 -46.38
C GLU A 83 8.73 -0.19 -45.40
N VAL A 84 8.51 -1.49 -45.56
CA VAL A 84 7.70 -2.30 -44.64
C VAL A 84 8.36 -2.38 -43.26
N SER A 85 9.67 -2.64 -43.21
CA SER A 85 10.44 -2.66 -41.94
C SER A 85 10.34 -1.33 -41.21
N LYS A 86 10.53 -0.21 -41.92
CA LYS A 86 10.38 1.14 -41.34
C LYS A 86 8.98 1.39 -40.78
N ALA A 87 7.93 1.04 -41.53
CA ALA A 87 6.55 1.16 -41.07
C ALA A 87 6.26 0.27 -39.86
N TYR A 88 6.76 -0.96 -39.87
CA TYR A 88 6.64 -1.91 -38.76
C TYR A 88 7.30 -1.39 -37.48
N ILE A 89 8.52 -0.85 -37.58
CA ILE A 89 9.24 -0.21 -36.47
C ILE A 89 8.45 0.98 -35.91
N LEU A 90 7.95 1.86 -36.78
CA LEU A 90 7.16 3.02 -36.37
C LEU A 90 5.86 2.61 -35.68
N TYR A 91 5.15 1.60 -36.21
CA TYR A 91 3.96 1.04 -35.60
C TYR A 91 4.25 0.44 -34.23
N ARG A 92 5.34 -0.34 -34.08
CA ARG A 92 5.77 -0.91 -32.80
C ARG A 92 6.05 0.19 -31.78
N LYS A 93 6.78 1.24 -32.17
CA LYS A 93 7.07 2.41 -31.32
C LYS A 93 5.79 3.15 -30.90
N GLU A 94 4.88 3.39 -31.85
CA GLU A 94 3.62 4.06 -31.55
C GLU A 94 2.72 3.21 -30.64
N ARG A 95 2.66 1.89 -30.85
CA ARG A 95 1.96 0.98 -29.95
C ARG A 95 2.61 0.88 -28.57
N ALA A 96 3.94 0.94 -28.48
CA ALA A 96 4.64 1.01 -27.21
C ALA A 96 4.27 2.30 -26.46
N ARG A 97 4.27 3.44 -27.16
CA ARG A 97 3.85 4.74 -26.62
C ARG A 97 2.38 4.73 -26.16
N GLN A 98 1.47 4.19 -26.96
CA GLN A 98 0.05 4.06 -26.61
C GLN A 98 -0.23 3.12 -25.43
N ARG A 99 0.70 2.21 -25.12
CA ARG A 99 0.61 1.31 -23.96
C ARG A 99 1.27 1.89 -22.72
N GLN A 100 2.03 2.97 -22.85
CA GLN A 100 2.62 3.64 -21.72
C GLN A 100 1.49 4.29 -20.93
N THR A 101 1.25 3.78 -19.74
CA THR A 101 0.31 4.39 -18.82
C THR A 101 0.95 5.62 -18.20
N ASN A 102 0.09 6.56 -17.81
CA ASN A 102 0.47 7.71 -17.01
C ASN A 102 -0.59 7.86 -15.92
N ILE A 103 -0.21 7.56 -14.68
CA ILE A 103 -1.10 7.60 -13.51
C ILE A 103 -1.69 9.00 -13.27
N PHE A 104 -1.00 10.06 -13.70
CA PHE A 104 -1.44 11.45 -13.55
C PHE A 104 -2.33 11.93 -14.72
N GLU A 105 -2.38 11.21 -15.84
CA GLU A 105 -3.20 11.59 -16.98
C GLU A 105 -4.66 11.14 -16.81
N ARG A 106 -5.61 12.03 -17.11
CA ARG A 106 -7.04 11.73 -16.98
C ARG A 106 -7.47 10.68 -17.99
N ARG A 107 -8.08 9.60 -17.49
CA ARG A 107 -8.81 8.65 -18.32
C ARG A 107 -10.31 8.91 -18.23
N VAL A 108 -10.93 9.24 -19.37
CA VAL A 108 -12.38 9.49 -19.45
C VAL A 108 -13.18 8.18 -19.42
N ALA A 109 -12.69 7.14 -20.10
CA ALA A 109 -13.36 5.85 -20.15
C ALA A 109 -13.25 5.12 -18.80
N LEU A 110 -14.37 4.58 -18.32
CA LEU A 110 -14.40 3.81 -17.07
C LEU A 110 -13.57 2.53 -17.19
N LYS A 111 -13.74 1.77 -18.27
CA LYS A 111 -13.07 0.49 -18.54
C LYS A 111 -12.40 0.51 -19.93
N PRO A 112 -11.37 -0.34 -20.16
CA PRO A 112 -10.69 -1.17 -19.17
C PRO A 112 -9.91 -0.34 -18.14
N TYR A 113 -9.64 -0.92 -16.97
CA TYR A 113 -8.75 -0.30 -15.97
C TYR A 113 -7.30 -0.42 -16.42
N GLU A 114 -6.51 0.62 -16.18
CA GLU A 114 -5.05 0.63 -16.39
C GLU A 114 -4.35 -0.07 -15.22
N TYR A 115 -4.89 0.09 -14.00
CA TYR A 115 -4.37 -0.52 -12.78
C TYR A 115 -5.43 -1.38 -12.09
N PRO A 116 -5.87 -2.50 -12.70
CA PRO A 116 -6.99 -3.30 -12.19
C PRO A 116 -6.75 -3.86 -10.78
N HIS A 117 -5.51 -4.18 -10.42
CA HIS A 117 -5.13 -4.69 -9.11
C HIS A 117 -5.41 -3.70 -7.98
N LEU A 118 -5.41 -2.39 -8.25
CA LEU A 118 -5.72 -1.39 -7.22
C LEU A 118 -7.19 -1.50 -6.73
N ASN A 119 -8.07 -2.11 -7.51
CA ASN A 119 -9.46 -2.31 -7.09
C ASN A 119 -9.58 -3.31 -5.93
N ASP A 120 -8.58 -4.17 -5.71
CA ASP A 120 -8.57 -5.14 -4.61
C ASP A 120 -8.57 -4.42 -3.24
N TYR A 121 -8.04 -3.18 -3.16
CA TYR A 121 -8.06 -2.36 -1.96
C TYR A 121 -9.46 -1.90 -1.56
N VAL A 122 -10.35 -1.66 -2.54
CA VAL A 122 -11.76 -1.35 -2.27
C VAL A 122 -12.42 -2.52 -1.57
N ASP A 123 -12.19 -3.74 -2.08
CA ASP A 123 -12.76 -4.94 -1.50
C ASP A 123 -12.11 -5.24 -0.14
N ALA A 124 -10.81 -5.04 0.02
CA ALA A 124 -10.13 -5.20 1.30
C ALA A 124 -10.77 -4.35 2.41
N ILE A 125 -11.03 -3.06 2.15
CA ILE A 125 -11.71 -2.19 3.13
C ILE A 125 -13.16 -2.61 3.38
N ARG A 126 -13.89 -3.05 2.35
CA ARG A 126 -15.24 -3.59 2.55
C ARG A 126 -15.26 -4.82 3.44
N HIS A 127 -14.24 -5.67 3.36
CA HIS A 127 -14.10 -6.85 4.22
C HIS A 127 -13.68 -6.49 5.65
N SER A 128 -12.91 -5.42 5.84
CA SER A 128 -12.50 -4.93 7.17
C SER A 128 -13.53 -3.99 7.80
N TYR A 129 -14.59 -3.59 7.09
CA TYR A 129 -15.55 -2.58 7.54
C TYR A 129 -16.07 -2.83 8.96
N TRP A 130 -15.98 -1.80 9.80
CA TRP A 130 -16.37 -1.84 11.20
C TRP A 130 -16.84 -0.46 11.67
N ILE A 131 -17.73 -0.42 12.67
CA ILE A 131 -18.10 0.81 13.36
C ILE A 131 -17.96 0.62 14.87
N HIS A 132 -17.52 1.67 15.58
CA HIS A 132 -17.22 1.54 17.01
C HIS A 132 -18.40 1.08 17.88
N THR A 133 -19.63 1.29 17.41
CA THR A 133 -20.88 0.85 18.08
C THR A 133 -21.10 -0.67 18.06
N GLU A 134 -20.30 -1.43 17.29
CA GLU A 134 -20.30 -2.89 17.30
C GLU A 134 -19.50 -3.48 18.49
N PHE A 135 -18.69 -2.65 19.15
CA PHE A 135 -17.88 -3.05 20.31
C PHE A 135 -18.51 -2.58 21.63
N SER A 136 -18.15 -3.28 22.72
CA SER A 136 -18.54 -2.91 24.09
C SER A 136 -17.32 -2.46 24.87
N PHE A 137 -17.43 -1.29 25.53
CA PHE A 137 -16.34 -0.67 26.29
C PHE A 137 -16.60 -0.62 27.81
N THR A 138 -17.66 -1.28 28.29
CA THR A 138 -18.06 -1.18 29.71
C THR A 138 -16.97 -1.68 30.65
N ASN A 139 -16.35 -2.81 30.31
CA ASN A 139 -15.25 -3.36 31.10
C ASN A 139 -13.97 -2.53 30.93
N ASP A 140 -13.74 -1.97 29.75
CA ASP A 140 -12.58 -1.12 29.46
C ASP A 140 -12.58 0.16 30.30
N ILE A 141 -13.76 0.77 30.52
CA ILE A 141 -13.90 1.93 31.42
C ILE A 141 -13.56 1.53 32.85
N GLN A 142 -14.00 0.35 33.30
CA GLN A 142 -13.68 -0.17 34.64
C GLN A 142 -12.19 -0.46 34.77
N ASP A 143 -11.60 -1.11 33.76
CA ASP A 143 -10.17 -1.39 33.69
C ASP A 143 -9.37 -0.09 33.80
N PHE A 144 -9.71 0.89 32.96
CA PHE A 144 -9.03 2.17 32.89
C PHE A 144 -9.23 3.04 34.13
N LYS A 145 -10.31 2.90 34.89
CA LYS A 145 -10.57 3.73 36.08
C LYS A 145 -10.14 3.07 37.39
N VAL A 146 -10.09 1.74 37.45
CA VAL A 146 -9.93 1.01 38.72
C VAL A 146 -8.87 -0.08 38.65
N THR A 147 -8.82 -0.88 37.58
CA THR A 147 -7.95 -2.07 37.52
C THR A 147 -6.48 -1.72 37.25
N LEU A 148 -6.23 -0.83 36.29
CA LEU A 148 -4.86 -0.43 35.92
C LEU A 148 -4.20 0.34 37.07
N ASN A 149 -2.90 0.14 37.27
CA ASN A 149 -2.11 0.99 38.16
C ASN A 149 -1.82 2.35 37.51
N ASP A 150 -1.20 3.29 38.24
CA ASP A 150 -1.01 4.66 37.72
C ASP A 150 -0.05 4.73 36.53
N THR A 151 1.01 3.91 36.51
CA THR A 151 1.95 3.80 35.39
C THR A 151 1.25 3.27 34.13
N GLU A 152 0.50 2.18 34.28
CA GLU A 152 -0.30 1.56 33.23
C GLU A 152 -1.38 2.49 32.68
N ARG A 153 -2.11 3.15 33.58
CA ARG A 153 -3.16 4.11 33.23
C ARG A 153 -2.56 5.28 32.47
N ASN A 154 -1.38 5.77 32.85
CA ASN A 154 -0.68 6.82 32.13
C ASN A 154 -0.28 6.37 30.72
N ALA A 155 0.29 5.18 30.57
CA ALA A 155 0.67 4.65 29.26
C ALA A 155 -0.53 4.53 28.32
N VAL A 156 -1.64 3.96 28.80
CA VAL A 156 -2.89 3.84 28.02
C VAL A 156 -3.43 5.22 27.65
N LYS A 157 -3.48 6.14 28.62
CA LYS A 157 -3.94 7.52 28.42
C LYS A 157 -3.13 8.24 27.35
N ASN A 158 -1.80 8.25 27.48
CA ASN A 158 -0.92 8.95 26.55
C ASN A 158 -0.94 8.28 25.15
N ALA A 159 -1.01 6.96 25.07
CA ALA A 159 -1.17 6.25 23.80
C ALA A 159 -2.50 6.60 23.11
N MET A 160 -3.62 6.63 23.85
CA MET A 160 -4.93 7.05 23.32
C MET A 160 -4.93 8.50 22.84
N LEU A 161 -4.29 9.41 23.57
CA LEU A 161 -4.13 10.81 23.17
C LEU A 161 -3.28 10.95 21.90
N ALA A 162 -2.20 10.18 21.78
CA ALA A 162 -1.34 10.17 20.59
C ALA A 162 -2.06 9.61 19.36
N ILE A 163 -2.83 8.52 19.49
CA ILE A 163 -3.65 8.00 18.39
C ILE A 163 -4.67 9.06 17.95
N SER A 164 -5.42 9.59 18.92
CA SER A 164 -6.48 10.56 18.65
C SER A 164 -5.95 11.85 18.01
N GLN A 165 -4.69 12.23 18.26
CA GLN A 165 -4.11 13.42 17.63
C GLN A 165 -4.01 13.29 16.11
N ILE A 166 -3.79 12.08 15.60
CA ILE A 166 -3.75 11.78 14.18
C ILE A 166 -5.17 11.52 13.66
N GLU A 167 -5.94 10.66 14.33
CA GLU A 167 -7.25 10.19 13.85
C GLU A 167 -8.37 11.22 13.94
N VAL A 168 -8.29 12.15 14.90
CA VAL A 168 -9.29 13.22 15.02
C VAL A 168 -8.98 14.37 14.05
N ALA A 169 -7.78 14.43 13.47
CA ALA A 169 -7.46 15.35 12.39
C ALA A 169 -8.04 14.82 11.08
N VAL A 170 -8.69 15.69 10.29
CA VAL A 170 -9.35 15.27 9.05
C VAL A 170 -8.31 14.83 8.01
N LYS A 171 -8.16 13.52 7.78
CA LYS A 171 -7.29 12.95 6.73
C LYS A 171 -7.96 13.08 5.36
N THR A 172 -8.03 14.30 4.80
CA THR A 172 -8.60 14.51 3.45
C THR A 172 -7.72 13.98 2.32
N PHE A 173 -6.50 13.50 2.62
CA PHE A 173 -5.50 13.10 1.63
C PHE A 173 -6.05 12.06 0.64
N TRP A 174 -6.60 10.96 1.15
CA TRP A 174 -7.16 9.89 0.32
C TRP A 174 -8.38 10.33 -0.49
N GLY A 175 -9.26 11.14 0.09
CA GLY A 175 -10.42 11.69 -0.62
C GLY A 175 -10.05 12.60 -1.79
N ASP A 176 -8.89 13.23 -1.73
CA ASP A 176 -8.39 14.17 -2.75
C ASP A 176 -7.47 13.53 -3.79
N ILE A 177 -7.06 12.26 -3.63
CA ILE A 177 -6.09 11.61 -4.52
C ILE A 177 -6.51 11.61 -5.99
N TYR A 178 -7.81 11.48 -6.28
CA TYR A 178 -8.34 11.50 -7.64
C TYR A 178 -8.11 12.85 -8.36
N LYS A 179 -7.93 13.95 -7.62
CA LYS A 179 -7.61 15.26 -8.22
C LYS A 179 -6.24 15.24 -8.90
N LYS A 180 -5.33 14.38 -8.45
CA LYS A 180 -3.97 14.22 -8.96
C LYS A 180 -3.76 12.98 -9.80
N MET A 181 -4.43 11.90 -9.46
CA MET A 181 -4.41 10.64 -10.19
C MET A 181 -5.82 10.34 -10.71
N PRO A 182 -6.26 11.05 -11.77
CA PRO A 182 -7.62 11.01 -12.29
C PRO A 182 -7.94 9.70 -13.05
N LYS A 183 -7.83 8.57 -12.35
CA LYS A 183 -8.17 7.22 -12.80
C LYS A 183 -9.37 6.71 -12.01
N PRO A 184 -10.45 6.22 -12.67
CA PRO A 184 -11.63 5.74 -11.98
C PRO A 184 -11.38 4.72 -10.86
N GLU A 185 -10.45 3.78 -11.07
CA GLU A 185 -10.04 2.77 -10.09
C GLU A 185 -9.34 3.38 -8.86
N ILE A 186 -8.53 4.42 -9.04
CA ILE A 186 -7.90 5.15 -7.92
C ILE A 186 -8.93 5.99 -7.18
N GLY A 187 -9.85 6.63 -7.90
CA GLY A 187 -10.95 7.39 -7.30
C GLY A 187 -11.87 6.52 -6.44
N ALA A 188 -12.12 5.27 -6.84
CA ALA A 188 -12.88 4.31 -6.05
C ALA A 188 -12.18 3.97 -4.72
N VAL A 189 -10.86 3.72 -4.76
CA VAL A 189 -10.06 3.50 -3.54
C VAL A 189 -10.08 4.73 -2.65
N GLY A 190 -9.76 5.90 -3.20
CA GLY A 190 -9.70 7.16 -2.44
C GLY A 190 -11.01 7.51 -1.74
N ALA A 191 -12.16 7.29 -2.40
CA ALA A 191 -13.47 7.49 -1.77
C ALA A 191 -13.77 6.46 -0.67
N THR A 192 -13.32 5.21 -0.85
CA THR A 192 -13.52 4.13 0.13
C THR A 192 -12.67 4.37 1.37
N PHE A 193 -11.41 4.78 1.20
CA PHE A 193 -10.51 5.15 2.29
C PHE A 193 -11.00 6.42 3.00
N ALA A 194 -11.46 7.42 2.26
CA ALA A 194 -12.02 8.62 2.89
C ALA A 194 -13.20 8.31 3.83
N GLU A 195 -13.99 7.27 3.56
CA GLU A 195 -15.05 6.82 4.47
C GLU A 195 -14.51 6.03 5.68
N SER A 196 -13.48 5.18 5.52
CA SER A 196 -12.87 4.49 6.66
C SER A 196 -12.32 5.48 7.68
N GLU A 197 -11.71 6.56 7.22
CA GLU A 197 -11.21 7.65 8.07
C GLU A 197 -12.30 8.33 8.91
N VAL A 198 -13.54 8.42 8.39
CA VAL A 198 -14.67 8.92 9.18
C VAL A 198 -15.00 7.95 10.32
N ARG A 199 -14.94 6.64 10.07
CA ARG A 199 -15.21 5.61 11.08
C ARG A 199 -14.12 5.59 12.16
N HIS A 200 -12.85 5.78 11.77
CA HIS A 200 -11.74 5.91 12.71
C HIS A 200 -11.91 7.14 13.59
N HIS A 201 -12.17 8.29 12.98
CA HIS A 201 -12.45 9.55 13.68
C HIS A 201 -13.55 9.38 14.74
N ASP A 202 -14.71 8.84 14.34
CA ASP A 202 -15.85 8.62 15.22
C ASP A 202 -15.49 7.68 16.39
N ALA A 203 -14.73 6.62 16.12
CA ALA A 203 -14.29 5.66 17.13
C ALA A 203 -13.39 6.31 18.19
N TYR A 204 -12.32 6.99 17.79
CA TYR A 204 -11.38 7.58 18.73
C TYR A 204 -11.95 8.81 19.45
N SER A 205 -12.83 9.57 18.79
CA SER A 205 -13.64 10.60 19.44
C SER A 205 -14.52 10.02 20.55
N HIS A 206 -15.22 8.91 20.27
CA HIS A 206 -16.02 8.21 21.28
C HIS A 206 -15.17 7.66 22.44
N LEU A 207 -14.00 7.11 22.15
CA LEU A 207 -13.09 6.60 23.18
C LEU A 207 -12.57 7.72 24.10
N LEU A 208 -12.26 8.91 23.56
CA LEU A 208 -11.90 10.07 24.38
C LEU A 208 -13.04 10.48 25.33
N GLU A 209 -14.28 10.46 24.85
CA GLU A 209 -15.47 10.81 25.65
C GLU A 209 -15.65 9.83 26.82
N ILE A 210 -15.71 8.53 26.55
CA ILE A 210 -16.05 7.53 27.59
C ILE A 210 -14.93 7.34 28.62
N LEU A 211 -13.67 7.58 28.23
CA LEU A 211 -12.53 7.56 29.13
C LEU A 211 -12.36 8.88 29.90
N GLY A 212 -13.07 9.95 29.52
CA GLY A 212 -13.00 11.26 30.17
C GLY A 212 -11.75 12.06 29.80
N LEU A 213 -11.18 11.83 28.62
CA LEU A 213 -9.90 12.39 28.18
C LEU A 213 -10.02 13.69 27.36
N ASN A 214 -11.24 14.16 27.07
CA ASN A 214 -11.48 15.39 26.30
C ASN A 214 -10.71 16.62 26.82
N GLY A 215 -10.63 16.77 28.15
CA GLY A 215 -9.90 17.88 28.77
C GLY A 215 -8.39 17.81 28.52
N GLU A 216 -7.81 16.61 28.57
CA GLU A 216 -6.39 16.38 28.27
C GLU A 216 -6.12 16.56 26.77
N PHE A 217 -6.98 16.01 25.92
CA PHE A 217 -6.88 16.16 24.46
C PHE A 217 -6.91 17.62 24.02
N LYS A 218 -7.80 18.45 24.58
CA LYS A 218 -7.84 19.90 24.30
C LYS A 218 -6.54 20.62 24.65
N ASN A 219 -5.82 20.14 25.66
CA ASN A 219 -4.55 20.70 26.12
C ASN A 219 -3.33 20.05 25.44
N LEU A 220 -3.51 19.00 24.64
CA LEU A 220 -2.43 18.21 24.05
C LEU A 220 -1.49 19.06 23.18
N LYS A 221 -2.02 20.07 22.48
CA LYS A 221 -1.24 21.05 21.70
C LYS A 221 -0.25 21.91 22.52
N LYS A 222 -0.32 21.87 23.85
CA LYS A 222 0.64 22.54 24.73
C LYS A 222 1.86 21.65 25.02
N ASN A 223 1.79 20.36 24.73
CA ASN A 223 2.90 19.44 24.92
C ASN A 223 3.93 19.64 23.78
N PRO A 224 5.19 20.00 24.09
CA PRO A 224 6.21 20.25 23.08
C PRO A 224 6.58 19.00 22.25
N ILE A 225 6.46 17.79 22.82
CA ILE A 225 6.71 16.52 22.15
C ILE A 225 5.64 16.28 21.09
N ILE A 226 4.37 16.48 21.45
CA ILE A 226 3.26 16.40 20.49
C ILE A 226 3.40 17.45 19.39
N MET A 227 3.77 18.69 19.75
CA MET A 227 3.97 19.72 18.74
C MET A 227 5.17 19.46 17.83
N ARG A 228 6.17 18.69 18.26
CA ARG A 228 7.25 18.20 17.39
C ARG A 228 6.72 17.16 16.40
N ARG A 229 5.90 16.22 16.86
CA ARG A 229 5.20 15.26 16.01
C ARG A 229 4.35 15.96 14.94
N VAL A 230 3.52 16.92 15.35
CA VAL A 230 2.68 17.71 14.43
C VAL A 230 3.52 18.38 13.34
N ARG A 231 4.70 18.93 13.66
CA ARG A 231 5.56 19.58 12.67
C ARG A 231 6.07 18.63 11.60
N TYR A 232 6.54 17.44 11.95
CA TYR A 232 7.01 16.51 10.92
C TYR A 232 5.84 15.95 10.10
N LEU A 233 4.67 15.73 10.72
CA LEU A 233 3.46 15.31 10.00
C LEU A 233 3.03 16.37 8.98
N ASP A 234 3.03 17.65 9.38
CA ASP A 234 2.74 18.78 8.49
C ASP A 234 3.75 18.88 7.35
N GLU A 235 5.05 18.68 7.61
CA GLU A 235 6.08 18.68 6.58
C GLU A 235 5.92 17.50 5.61
N ALA A 236 5.55 16.31 6.10
CA ALA A 236 5.32 15.12 5.28
C ALA A 236 4.17 15.30 4.28
N ILE A 237 3.16 16.11 4.61
CA ILE A 237 2.00 16.39 3.73
C ILE A 237 2.06 17.77 3.06
N LYS A 238 3.15 18.52 3.24
CA LYS A 238 3.31 19.88 2.69
C LYS A 238 3.04 19.96 1.20
N ASN A 239 3.49 18.95 0.45
CA ASN A 239 3.34 18.88 -1.00
C ASN A 239 2.05 18.16 -1.45
N ALA A 240 1.15 17.79 -0.53
CA ALA A 240 -0.10 17.07 -0.85
C ALA A 240 -1.06 17.86 -1.76
N LYS A 241 -0.83 19.16 -1.93
CA LYS A 241 -1.58 20.03 -2.86
C LYS A 241 -0.71 20.64 -3.96
N SER A 242 0.57 20.26 -4.05
CA SER A 242 1.47 20.79 -5.08
C SER A 242 0.90 20.53 -6.46
N ILE A 243 1.07 21.47 -7.39
CA ILE A 243 0.70 21.29 -8.80
C ILE A 243 1.66 20.31 -9.47
N ASP A 244 2.93 20.32 -9.07
CA ASP A 244 3.98 19.47 -9.61
C ASP A 244 3.80 18.01 -9.17
N ASN A 245 3.87 17.08 -10.12
CA ASN A 245 3.61 15.67 -9.86
C ASN A 245 4.77 15.00 -9.11
N LYS A 246 6.01 15.46 -9.28
CA LYS A 246 7.15 14.93 -8.55
C LYS A 246 7.06 15.34 -7.08
N GLU A 247 6.78 16.61 -6.79
CA GLU A 247 6.54 17.08 -5.42
C GLU A 247 5.33 16.38 -4.78
N TYR A 248 4.23 16.19 -5.52
CA TYR A 248 3.08 15.43 -5.01
C TYR A 248 3.45 13.96 -4.71
N THR A 249 4.31 13.35 -5.54
CA THR A 249 4.82 11.99 -5.30
C THR A 249 5.59 11.90 -3.99
N GLU A 250 6.38 12.93 -3.64
CA GLU A 250 7.06 13.01 -2.33
C GLU A 250 6.05 12.99 -1.17
N ALA A 251 4.96 13.75 -1.28
CA ALA A 251 3.90 13.72 -0.27
C ALA A 251 3.24 12.34 -0.15
N VAL A 252 2.93 11.67 -1.28
CA VAL A 252 2.40 10.30 -1.28
C VAL A 252 3.36 9.33 -0.61
N MET A 253 4.67 9.44 -0.88
CA MET A 253 5.70 8.61 -0.25
C MET A 253 5.73 8.79 1.26
N LEU A 254 5.86 10.02 1.73
CA LEU A 254 6.03 10.31 3.16
C LEU A 254 4.75 9.98 3.95
N PHE A 255 3.59 10.33 3.41
CA PHE A 255 2.31 10.00 3.99
C PHE A 255 2.12 8.48 4.11
N SER A 256 2.31 7.74 3.02
CA SER A 256 2.05 6.30 3.01
C SER A 256 3.05 5.50 3.84
N LEU A 257 4.34 5.84 3.75
CA LEU A 257 5.41 5.06 4.36
C LEU A 257 5.58 5.33 5.85
N PHE A 258 5.36 6.59 6.29
CA PHE A 258 5.65 7.00 7.66
C PHE A 258 4.38 7.28 8.46
N ILE A 259 3.38 7.94 7.88
CA ILE A 259 2.14 8.26 8.61
C ILE A 259 1.26 7.01 8.73
N GLU A 260 0.84 6.45 7.60
CA GLU A 260 -0.10 5.30 7.58
C GLU A 260 0.57 4.02 8.10
N HIS A 261 1.84 3.74 7.74
CA HIS A 261 2.50 2.48 8.10
C HIS A 261 3.24 2.47 9.44
N VAL A 262 3.51 3.63 10.05
CA VAL A 262 4.39 3.70 11.22
C VAL A 262 3.85 4.56 12.36
N SER A 263 3.44 5.80 12.13
CA SER A 263 3.17 6.76 13.22
C SER A 263 2.22 6.20 14.28
N LEU A 264 1.14 5.52 13.89
CA LEU A 264 0.16 4.98 14.83
C LEU A 264 0.53 3.61 15.45
N PHE A 265 1.44 2.88 14.82
CA PHE A 265 1.64 1.46 15.10
C PHE A 265 2.29 1.18 16.46
N SER A 266 3.13 2.09 16.96
CA SER A 266 3.67 1.95 18.32
C SER A 266 2.57 2.03 19.37
N GLN A 267 1.60 2.93 19.19
CA GLN A 267 0.48 3.07 20.12
C GLN A 267 -0.49 1.89 19.99
N PHE A 268 -0.71 1.38 18.78
CA PHE A 268 -1.49 0.17 18.56
C PHE A 268 -0.89 -1.03 19.28
N LEU A 269 0.42 -1.25 19.13
CA LEU A 269 1.15 -2.31 19.82
C LEU A 269 1.01 -2.20 21.34
N ILE A 270 1.21 -0.99 21.89
CA ILE A 270 1.09 -0.74 23.33
C ILE A 270 -0.31 -1.10 23.83
N ILE A 271 -1.38 -0.60 23.18
CA ILE A 271 -2.75 -0.89 23.61
C ILE A 271 -3.11 -2.37 23.50
N MET A 272 -2.78 -3.02 22.38
CA MET A 272 -3.06 -4.46 22.21
C MET A 272 -2.28 -5.34 23.19
N SER A 273 -1.11 -4.88 23.65
CA SER A 273 -0.32 -5.62 24.64
C SER A 273 -1.01 -5.76 26.00
N PHE A 274 -1.84 -4.79 26.40
CA PHE A 274 -2.65 -4.89 27.64
C PHE A 274 -3.66 -6.04 27.56
N ASN A 275 -4.31 -6.21 26.40
CA ASN A 275 -5.22 -7.33 26.22
C ASN A 275 -4.46 -8.67 26.17
N LYS A 276 -3.35 -8.72 25.43
CA LYS A 276 -2.52 -9.94 25.32
C LYS A 276 -1.99 -10.42 26.67
N TYR A 277 -1.39 -9.54 27.46
CA TYR A 277 -0.64 -9.92 28.67
C TYR A 277 -1.44 -9.77 29.97
N LYS A 278 -2.43 -8.87 30.00
CA LYS A 278 -3.25 -8.61 31.20
C LYS A 278 -4.73 -8.94 31.03
N ASN A 279 -5.18 -9.32 29.83
CA ASN A 279 -6.59 -9.60 29.54
C ASN A 279 -7.51 -8.41 29.87
N ALA A 280 -6.97 -7.18 29.76
CA ALA A 280 -7.63 -5.92 30.02
C ALA A 280 -7.83 -5.11 28.73
N LEU A 281 -8.74 -4.13 28.73
CA LEU A 281 -8.99 -3.25 27.59
C LEU A 281 -9.41 -4.00 26.30
N LYS A 282 -10.29 -5.00 26.43
CA LYS A 282 -10.71 -5.85 25.31
C LYS A 282 -11.44 -5.10 24.21
N GLY A 283 -12.40 -4.26 24.57
CA GLY A 283 -13.17 -3.46 23.61
C GLY A 283 -12.27 -2.49 22.85
N ILE A 284 -11.38 -1.79 23.56
CA ILE A 284 -10.42 -0.87 22.96
C ILE A 284 -9.41 -1.64 22.08
N SER A 285 -8.92 -2.79 22.54
CA SER A 285 -8.02 -3.65 21.75
C SER A 285 -8.66 -4.10 20.45
N ASN A 286 -9.96 -4.43 20.43
CA ASN A 286 -10.65 -4.80 19.20
C ASN A 286 -10.78 -3.63 18.22
N VAL A 287 -11.04 -2.41 18.73
CA VAL A 287 -11.04 -1.19 17.90
C VAL A 287 -9.66 -0.95 17.31
N VAL A 288 -8.61 -1.01 18.13
CA VAL A 288 -7.22 -0.82 17.69
C VAL A 288 -6.81 -1.87 16.66
N GLU A 289 -7.18 -3.13 16.86
CA GLU A 289 -6.94 -4.20 15.88
C GLU A 289 -7.64 -3.88 14.54
N ALA A 290 -8.92 -3.48 14.58
CA ALA A 290 -9.67 -3.13 13.38
C ALA A 290 -9.07 -1.92 12.64
N THR A 291 -8.70 -0.86 13.35
CA THR A 291 -8.00 0.30 12.78
C THR A 291 -6.67 -0.12 12.16
N SER A 292 -5.84 -0.90 12.89
CA SER A 292 -4.51 -1.31 12.41
C SER A 292 -4.55 -2.12 11.10
N LYS A 293 -5.61 -2.89 10.87
CA LYS A 293 -5.84 -3.60 9.61
C LYS A 293 -6.14 -2.64 8.46
N GLU A 294 -6.97 -1.62 8.70
CA GLU A 294 -7.29 -0.61 7.69
C GLU A 294 -6.08 0.28 7.37
N GLU A 295 -5.32 0.72 8.37
CA GLU A 295 -4.06 1.48 8.17
C GLU A 295 -3.00 0.68 7.40
N GLN A 296 -2.91 -0.63 7.65
CA GLN A 296 -2.03 -1.52 6.87
C GLN A 296 -2.45 -1.57 5.39
N ILE A 297 -3.76 -1.64 5.12
CA ILE A 297 -4.33 -1.61 3.77
C ILE A 297 -4.05 -0.26 3.10
N HIS A 298 -4.19 0.85 3.83
CA HIS A 298 -3.95 2.18 3.30
C HIS A 298 -2.52 2.40 2.85
N GLY A 299 -1.53 2.11 3.70
CA GLY A 299 -0.14 2.29 3.29
C GLY A 299 0.32 1.26 2.25
N ASN A 300 -0.29 0.06 2.18
CA ASN A 300 -0.02 -0.89 1.10
C ASN A 300 -0.46 -0.32 -0.26
N PHE A 301 -1.65 0.30 -0.32
CA PHE A 301 -2.10 1.00 -1.52
C PHE A 301 -1.15 2.13 -1.90
N GLY A 302 -0.70 2.91 -0.91
CA GLY A 302 0.32 3.94 -1.11
C GLY A 302 1.61 3.39 -1.71
N ILE A 303 2.12 2.26 -1.21
CA ILE A 303 3.31 1.57 -1.76
C ILE A 303 3.09 1.16 -3.22
N ASP A 304 1.94 0.57 -3.56
CA ASP A 304 1.64 0.19 -4.94
C ASP A 304 1.58 1.41 -5.87
N VAL A 305 0.97 2.51 -5.42
CA VAL A 305 0.94 3.78 -6.15
C VAL A 305 2.36 4.31 -6.36
N ILE A 306 3.22 4.32 -5.33
CA ILE A 306 4.62 4.76 -5.43
C ILE A 306 5.38 3.91 -6.45
N ASN A 307 5.20 2.59 -6.42
CA ASN A 307 5.85 1.67 -7.35
C ASN A 307 5.36 1.84 -8.79
N ILE A 308 4.08 2.18 -9.01
CA ILE A 308 3.57 2.57 -10.33
C ILE A 308 4.26 3.86 -10.80
N ILE A 309 4.29 4.90 -9.97
CA ILE A 309 4.94 6.18 -10.33
C ILE A 309 6.42 5.97 -10.63
N LYS A 310 7.12 5.16 -9.83
CA LYS A 310 8.53 4.80 -10.02
C LYS A 310 8.78 4.08 -11.33
N LYS A 311 7.87 3.19 -11.73
CA LYS A 311 7.94 2.50 -13.01
C LYS A 311 7.73 3.45 -14.19
N GLU A 312 6.84 4.43 -14.04
CA GLU A 312 6.50 5.39 -15.09
C GLU A 312 7.49 6.56 -15.21
N ASN A 313 8.11 6.96 -14.09
CA ASN A 313 9.00 8.11 -13.98
C ASN A 313 10.27 7.75 -13.18
N PRO A 314 11.08 6.78 -13.65
CA PRO A 314 12.24 6.29 -12.91
C PRO A 314 13.27 7.38 -12.62
N GLU A 315 13.33 8.44 -13.44
CA GLU A 315 14.22 9.58 -13.28
C GLU A 315 13.88 10.46 -12.06
N TRP A 316 12.71 10.29 -11.43
CA TRP A 316 12.38 10.98 -10.18
C TRP A 316 12.99 10.29 -8.96
N PHE A 317 13.32 8.99 -9.08
CA PHE A 317 13.81 8.13 -7.98
C PHE A 317 15.33 7.96 -8.07
N THR A 318 16.02 9.08 -7.91
CA THR A 318 17.48 9.18 -7.92
C THR A 318 18.10 8.81 -6.57
N LEU A 319 19.43 8.72 -6.52
CA LEU A 319 20.14 8.58 -5.25
C LEU A 319 19.85 9.74 -4.30
N GLU A 320 19.82 10.98 -4.82
CA GLU A 320 19.53 12.19 -4.04
C GLU A 320 18.13 12.16 -3.41
N SER A 321 17.10 11.80 -4.19
CA SER A 321 15.74 11.67 -3.66
C SER A 321 15.63 10.53 -2.63
N ASN A 322 16.34 9.42 -2.85
CA ASN A 322 16.37 8.31 -1.88
C ASN A 322 17.05 8.72 -0.57
N ASP A 323 18.13 9.50 -0.64
CA ASP A 323 18.80 10.03 0.55
C ASP A 323 17.93 11.05 1.30
N ALA A 324 17.14 11.86 0.59
CA ALA A 324 16.15 12.73 1.21
C ALA A 324 15.08 11.93 1.97
N VAL A 325 14.51 10.88 1.37
CA VAL A 325 13.55 9.98 2.04
C VAL A 325 14.16 9.31 3.27
N ARG A 326 15.43 8.89 3.19
CA ARG A 326 16.17 8.30 4.33
C ARG A 326 16.39 9.32 5.45
N ALA A 327 16.71 10.57 5.13
CA ALA A 327 16.84 11.63 6.13
C ALA A 327 15.50 11.90 6.85
N MET A 328 14.40 11.96 6.11
CA MET A 328 13.06 12.14 6.69
C MET A 328 12.63 10.94 7.54
N CYS A 329 13.03 9.73 7.14
CA CYS A 329 12.80 8.52 7.93
C CYS A 329 13.48 8.60 9.31
N LEU A 330 14.70 9.14 9.37
CA LEU A 330 15.43 9.33 10.62
C LEU A 330 14.73 10.37 11.52
N GLU A 331 14.33 11.51 10.95
CA GLU A 331 13.58 12.54 11.70
C GLU A 331 12.23 12.03 12.22
N ALA A 332 11.49 11.29 11.40
CA ALA A 332 10.24 10.66 11.80
C ALA A 332 10.44 9.67 12.96
N TYR A 333 11.50 8.84 12.89
CA TYR A 333 11.83 7.92 13.98
C TYR A 333 12.21 8.64 15.27
N GLU A 334 13.02 9.70 15.21
CA GLU A 334 13.37 10.49 16.40
C GLU A 334 12.11 11.05 17.07
N SER A 335 11.18 11.58 16.29
CA SER A 335 9.92 12.09 16.84
C SER A 335 9.04 10.98 17.42
N GLU A 336 8.93 9.82 16.78
CA GLU A 336 8.14 8.70 17.34
C GLU A 336 8.80 8.08 18.57
N ALA A 337 10.14 8.05 18.64
CA ALA A 337 10.86 7.59 19.82
C ALA A 337 10.61 8.50 21.03
N GLU A 338 10.57 9.83 20.83
CA GLU A 338 10.19 10.78 21.88
C GLU A 338 8.72 10.62 22.31
N ILE A 339 7.83 10.27 21.39
CA ILE A 339 6.43 9.97 21.72
C ILE A 339 6.34 8.70 22.58
N ILE A 340 7.12 7.67 22.27
CA ILE A 340 7.20 6.44 23.09
C ILE A 340 7.70 6.78 24.50
N ASP A 341 8.74 7.61 24.62
CA ASP A 341 9.26 8.05 25.92
C ASP A 341 8.22 8.86 26.71
N TRP A 342 7.45 9.71 26.03
CA TRP A 342 6.34 10.45 26.65
C TRP A 342 5.20 9.53 27.09
N ILE A 343 4.88 8.47 26.32
CA ILE A 343 3.87 7.49 26.71
C ILE A 343 4.27 6.81 28.03
N PHE A 344 5.55 6.48 28.19
CA PHE A 344 6.10 5.83 29.38
C PHE A 344 6.64 6.81 30.45
N GLU A 345 6.26 8.09 30.42
CA GLU A 345 6.81 9.11 31.35
C GLU A 345 6.55 8.81 32.84
N ALA A 346 5.52 8.02 33.16
CA ALA A 346 5.19 7.57 34.51
C ALA A 346 5.78 6.20 34.88
N GLY A 347 6.62 5.63 34.02
CA GLY A 347 7.25 4.32 34.17
C GLY A 347 7.04 3.39 32.98
N GLU A 348 7.92 2.40 32.90
CA GLU A 348 7.91 1.34 31.88
C GLU A 348 6.83 0.29 32.18
N LEU A 349 6.41 -0.44 31.14
CA LEU A 349 5.56 -1.63 31.29
C LEU A 349 6.45 -2.87 31.29
N ASP A 350 6.42 -3.66 32.37
CA ASP A 350 7.23 -4.88 32.51
C ASP A 350 7.05 -5.87 31.33
N PHE A 351 5.82 -5.94 30.79
CA PHE A 351 5.46 -6.83 29.69
C PHE A 351 5.62 -6.20 28.29
N MET A 352 5.89 -4.90 28.21
CA MET A 352 6.11 -4.19 26.95
C MET A 352 7.08 -3.01 27.15
N PRO A 353 8.38 -3.28 27.35
CA PRO A 353 9.37 -2.22 27.58
C PRO A 353 9.53 -1.31 26.37
N GLY A 354 9.78 -0.02 26.58
CA GLY A 354 9.96 0.98 25.53
C GLY A 354 11.07 0.64 24.53
N ALA A 355 12.11 -0.08 24.95
CA ALA A 355 13.14 -0.60 24.06
C ALA A 355 12.56 -1.57 22.99
N VAL A 356 11.65 -2.47 23.38
CA VAL A 356 10.97 -3.40 22.47
C VAL A 356 10.11 -2.62 21.48
N VAL A 357 9.34 -1.63 21.96
CA VAL A 357 8.49 -0.79 21.11
C VAL A 357 9.33 0.02 20.10
N LYS A 358 10.47 0.56 20.52
CA LYS A 358 11.37 1.32 19.62
C LYS A 358 11.98 0.44 18.54
N GLU A 359 12.42 -0.78 18.86
CA GLU A 359 12.93 -1.73 17.86
C GLU A 359 11.84 -2.16 16.86
N PHE A 360 10.62 -2.36 17.33
CA PHE A 360 9.46 -2.60 16.47
C PHE A 360 9.25 -1.43 15.47
N VAL A 361 9.31 -0.19 15.94
CA VAL A 361 9.16 0.99 15.06
C VAL A 361 10.30 1.08 14.03
N LYS A 362 11.56 0.83 14.43
CA LYS A 362 12.69 0.78 13.50
C LYS A 362 12.49 -0.26 12.40
N ASP A 363 12.04 -1.46 12.77
CA ASP A 363 11.75 -2.53 11.82
C ASP A 363 10.68 -2.12 10.82
N ARG A 364 9.58 -1.50 11.28
CA ARG A 364 8.53 -1.00 10.39
C ARG A 364 9.05 0.04 9.41
N PHE A 365 9.84 1.03 9.87
CA PHE A 365 10.48 1.99 8.97
C PHE A 365 11.37 1.30 7.93
N ASN A 366 12.20 0.33 8.33
CA ASN A 366 13.05 -0.42 7.41
C ASN A 366 12.23 -1.21 6.38
N ARG A 367 11.12 -1.85 6.80
CA ARG A 367 10.19 -2.54 5.90
C ARG A 367 9.55 -1.57 4.90
N SER A 368 9.13 -0.37 5.35
CA SER A 368 8.60 0.69 4.49
C SER A 368 9.63 1.16 3.46
N LEU A 369 10.89 1.38 3.84
CA LEU A 369 11.93 1.76 2.87
C LEU A 369 12.19 0.63 1.86
N LYS A 370 12.27 -0.61 2.34
CA LYS A 370 12.53 -1.78 1.49
C LYS A 370 11.41 -2.02 0.47
N SER A 371 10.15 -1.75 0.82
CA SER A 371 8.99 -1.98 -0.06
C SER A 371 8.98 -1.11 -1.32
N ILE A 372 9.69 0.03 -1.29
CA ILE A 372 9.90 0.92 -2.44
C ILE A 372 11.34 0.83 -3.01
N GLY A 373 12.13 -0.14 -2.54
CA GLY A 373 13.50 -0.39 -2.99
C GLY A 373 14.53 0.64 -2.50
N VAL A 374 14.27 1.31 -1.37
CA VAL A 374 15.23 2.18 -0.68
C VAL A 374 15.97 1.38 0.38
N VAL A 375 17.26 1.66 0.54
CA VAL A 375 18.10 0.96 1.52
C VAL A 375 17.67 1.33 2.95
N PRO A 376 17.45 0.34 3.83
CA PRO A 376 17.16 0.54 5.25
C PRO A 376 18.14 1.49 5.96
N VAL A 377 17.68 2.18 7.01
CA VAL A 377 18.50 3.16 7.76
C VAL A 377 18.81 2.71 9.19
N PHE A 378 18.07 1.75 9.74
CA PHE A 378 18.28 1.29 11.11
C PHE A 378 18.92 -0.10 11.14
N GLU A 379 19.90 -0.27 12.03
CA GLU A 379 20.22 -1.60 12.56
C GLU A 379 19.20 -1.93 13.65
N VAL A 380 18.69 -3.16 13.60
CA VAL A 380 17.57 -3.63 14.43
C VAL A 380 18.00 -4.82 15.27
N ASP A 381 17.66 -4.79 16.56
CA ASP A 381 17.80 -5.98 17.41
C ASP A 381 16.66 -6.95 17.14
N THR A 382 16.95 -7.93 16.29
CA THR A 382 15.99 -8.98 15.90
C THR A 382 15.39 -9.75 17.09
N SER A 383 16.10 -9.85 18.21
CA SER A 383 15.60 -10.57 19.40
C SER A 383 14.51 -9.78 20.12
N LEU A 384 14.58 -8.45 20.09
CA LEU A 384 13.54 -7.58 20.64
C LEU A 384 12.35 -7.50 19.68
N VAL A 385 12.58 -7.40 18.37
CA VAL A 385 11.49 -7.40 17.39
C VAL A 385 10.66 -8.68 17.44
N HIS A 386 11.29 -9.84 17.60
CA HIS A 386 10.57 -11.12 17.71
C HIS A 386 9.59 -11.18 18.88
N GLN A 387 9.73 -10.32 19.90
CA GLN A 387 8.76 -10.22 21.00
C GLN A 387 7.44 -9.57 20.58
N THR A 388 7.41 -8.96 19.39
CA THR A 388 6.25 -8.27 18.81
C THR A 388 5.62 -9.01 17.64
N ASP A 389 6.15 -10.17 17.22
CA ASP A 389 5.63 -10.95 16.07
C ASP A 389 4.13 -11.26 16.16
N TRP A 390 3.63 -11.48 17.37
CA TRP A 390 2.21 -11.71 17.64
C TRP A 390 1.30 -10.56 17.15
N PHE A 391 1.82 -9.34 17.06
CA PHE A 391 1.08 -8.18 16.60
C PHE A 391 0.88 -8.26 15.08
N ASP A 392 1.95 -8.54 14.33
CA ASP A 392 1.87 -8.76 12.89
C ASP A 392 1.02 -10.00 12.57
N ASP A 393 1.06 -11.05 13.39
CA ASP A 393 0.20 -12.24 13.27
C ASP A 393 -1.30 -11.91 13.43
N GLU A 394 -1.69 -11.04 14.36
CA GLU A 394 -3.10 -10.65 14.51
C GLU A 394 -3.58 -9.75 13.36
N ILE A 395 -2.70 -8.91 12.80
CA ILE A 395 -3.02 -8.06 11.64
C ILE A 395 -3.13 -8.89 10.36
N ILE A 396 -2.19 -9.80 10.12
CA ILE A 396 -2.11 -10.61 8.90
C ILE A 396 -3.04 -11.84 8.98
N GLY A 397 -3.19 -12.43 10.16
CA GLY A 397 -3.85 -13.72 10.41
C GLY A 397 -5.28 -13.81 9.89
N THR A 398 -5.95 -12.68 9.65
CA THR A 398 -7.25 -12.64 8.96
C THR A 398 -7.23 -13.05 7.48
N LYS A 399 -6.05 -13.20 6.84
CA LYS A 399 -5.95 -13.81 5.49
C LYS A 399 -6.12 -15.33 5.48
N HIS A 400 -5.92 -16.01 6.62
CA HIS A 400 -5.98 -17.47 6.75
C HIS A 400 -6.80 -17.94 7.97
N VAL A 401 -7.88 -17.23 8.32
CA VAL A 401 -8.84 -17.79 9.27
C VAL A 401 -9.67 -18.82 8.51
N ASP A 402 -9.26 -20.07 8.70
CA ASP A 402 -10.03 -21.26 8.41
C ASP A 402 -11.47 -21.05 8.92
N PHE A 403 -12.43 -21.22 8.02
CA PHE A 403 -13.86 -20.92 8.18
C PHE A 403 -14.50 -21.59 9.42
N PHE A 404 -13.79 -22.50 10.09
CA PHE A 404 -14.29 -23.35 11.15
C PHE A 404 -13.69 -23.16 12.56
N ASP A 405 -12.58 -22.43 12.76
CA ASP A 405 -11.86 -22.48 14.06
C ASP A 405 -11.75 -21.17 14.86
N LYS A 406 -12.27 -20.04 14.37
CA LYS A 406 -12.67 -18.92 15.24
C LYS A 406 -14.19 -18.80 15.14
N LYS A 407 -14.89 -18.87 16.29
CA LYS A 407 -16.29 -18.43 16.39
C LYS A 407 -16.34 -17.02 15.82
N SER A 408 -16.87 -16.91 14.61
CA SER A 408 -17.14 -15.67 13.91
C SER A 408 -17.81 -14.70 14.88
N ILE A 409 -17.10 -13.65 15.27
CA ILE A 409 -17.69 -12.51 15.97
C ILE A 409 -18.65 -11.77 15.00
N ASN A 410 -18.61 -12.11 13.71
CA ASN A 410 -19.44 -11.54 12.64
C ASN A 410 -20.88 -12.08 12.59
N TYR A 411 -21.32 -12.92 13.52
CA TYR A 411 -22.75 -13.29 13.67
C TYR A 411 -23.29 -13.03 15.06
N ASN A 412 -23.41 -11.75 15.42
CA ASN A 412 -24.55 -11.31 16.22
C ASN A 412 -25.00 -9.89 15.86
N LYS A 413 -25.28 -9.63 14.57
CA LYS A 413 -25.82 -8.34 14.10
C LYS A 413 -27.24 -8.02 14.60
N ARG A 414 -27.86 -8.84 15.45
CA ARG A 414 -29.13 -8.52 16.15
C ARG A 414 -29.28 -9.28 17.47
N SER A 415 -28.67 -8.76 18.54
CA SER A 415 -29.20 -8.96 19.89
C SER A 415 -29.16 -7.65 20.67
N LYS A 416 -29.82 -6.60 20.15
CA LYS A 416 -30.30 -5.53 21.02
C LYS A 416 -31.49 -6.08 21.80
N SER A 417 -31.41 -6.12 23.12
CA SER A 417 -32.59 -6.29 23.97
C SER A 417 -33.46 -5.05 23.76
N ILE A 418 -34.63 -5.24 23.13
CA ILE A 418 -35.65 -4.19 23.01
C ILE A 418 -36.10 -3.86 24.44
N THR A 419 -35.96 -2.59 24.82
CA THR A 419 -36.46 -2.10 26.10
C THR A 419 -37.88 -1.59 25.93
N SER A 420 -38.64 -1.46 27.02
CA SER A 420 -40.01 -0.92 26.96
C SER A 420 -40.07 0.51 26.41
N ALA A 421 -38.95 1.24 26.41
CA ALA A 421 -38.83 2.58 25.82
C ALA A 421 -38.76 2.57 24.28
N ASP A 422 -38.48 1.42 23.65
CA ASP A 422 -38.42 1.29 22.19
C ASP A 422 -39.81 1.00 21.57
N LEU A 423 -40.86 0.85 22.40
CA LEU A 423 -42.20 0.42 21.98
C LEU A 423 -43.29 1.48 22.19
N PHE A 424 -42.96 2.71 22.62
CA PHE A 424 -43.91 3.81 22.80
C PHE A 424 -43.38 5.15 22.31
#